data_AF-A0A2D8D642-F1
#
_entry.id   AF-A0A2D8D642-F1
#
_cell.length_a   1.000
_cell.length_b   1.000
_cell.length_c   1.000
_cell.angle_alpha   90.00
_cell.angle_beta   90.00
_cell.angle_gamma   90.00
#
_symmetry.space_group_name_H-M   'P 1'
#
loop_
_entity.id
_entity.type
_entity.pdbx_description
1 polymer ?
#
loop_
_entity_poly.entity_id
_entity_poly.type
_entity_poly.pdbx_seq_one_letter_code
_entity_poly.pdbx_strand_id
1 'polypeptide(L)'
;MRGEAEQRGHEAEEVARGARLDGGRCGGHGVLPERWLVNVTFTGYGRPPTLVDARQEPTPDWLVEGATLGELAGKIDVPAQALAETVARFNEHAARGEDPDFHRGASAYDRYWGDEQNPYPNPSLAPLEQGPYYALAVVNGCFGTSGGIATDGLGRVLDADGDAIRGLFAVGNASENAFAAGYPGAGATLGPIMTMAYLLGRTASGASIGDLSLADGAGAR
;
A
#
# COMPACT_ATOMS: atom_id res chain seq x y z
N MET A 1 -22.73 12.24 4.02
CA MET A 1 -22.19 12.01 2.66
C MET A 1 -21.43 13.20 2.06
N ARG A 2 -21.73 14.48 2.35
CA ARG A 2 -20.86 15.61 1.92
C ARG A 2 -19.62 15.80 2.81
N GLY A 3 -19.75 15.66 4.13
CA GLY A 3 -18.64 15.88 5.07
C GLY A 3 -17.49 14.86 5.02
N GLU A 4 -17.77 13.59 4.68
CA GLU A 4 -16.74 12.55 4.57
C GLU A 4 -15.87 12.68 3.31
N ALA A 5 -16.40 13.31 2.25
CA ALA A 5 -15.64 13.61 1.04
C ALA A 5 -14.71 14.83 1.23
N GLU A 6 -15.16 15.83 2.01
CA GLU A 6 -14.34 16.99 2.39
C GLU A 6 -13.19 16.58 3.33
N GLN A 7 -13.44 15.67 4.30
CA GLN A 7 -12.39 15.16 5.18
C GLN A 7 -11.31 14.35 4.44
N ARG A 8 -11.70 13.51 3.48
CA ARG A 8 -10.74 12.77 2.63
C ARG A 8 -9.93 13.68 1.71
N GLY A 9 -10.53 14.78 1.23
CA GLY A 9 -9.82 15.81 0.47
C GLY A 9 -8.78 16.53 1.33
N HIS A 10 -9.13 16.85 2.57
CA HIS A 10 -8.25 17.54 3.51
C HIS A 10 -7.07 16.67 3.98
N GLU A 11 -7.31 15.37 4.25
CA GLU A 11 -6.25 14.41 4.59
C GLU A 11 -5.31 14.14 3.41
N ALA A 12 -5.85 14.04 2.18
CA ALA A 12 -5.03 13.89 0.97
C ALA A 12 -4.19 15.15 0.69
N GLU A 13 -4.74 16.33 0.93
CA GLU A 13 -4.03 17.61 0.78
C GLU A 13 -2.97 17.80 1.88
N GLU A 14 -3.20 17.31 3.10
CA GLU A 14 -2.22 17.33 4.20
C GLU A 14 -1.09 16.34 3.98
N VAL A 15 -1.36 15.15 3.42
CA VAL A 15 -0.33 14.20 2.98
C VAL A 15 0.47 14.77 1.80
N ALA A 16 -0.17 15.45 0.85
CA ALA A 16 0.49 16.12 -0.26
C ALA A 16 1.35 17.32 0.16
N ARG A 17 0.85 18.14 1.11
CA ARG A 17 1.62 19.25 1.71
C ARG A 17 2.75 18.72 2.59
N GLY A 18 2.52 17.61 3.28
CA GLY A 18 3.55 16.86 4.01
C GLY A 18 4.58 16.23 3.08
N ALA A 19 4.26 15.94 1.82
CA ALA A 19 5.22 15.45 0.83
C ALA A 19 6.12 16.55 0.26
N ARG A 20 5.73 17.83 0.36
CA ARG A 20 6.71 18.95 0.31
C ARG A 20 7.43 19.04 1.65
N LEU A 21 8.20 18.01 1.97
CA LEU A 21 9.09 18.03 3.12
C LEU A 21 10.19 19.06 2.83
N ASP A 22 10.04 20.23 3.44
CA ASP A 22 11.13 21.16 3.69
C ASP A 22 12.17 20.45 4.58
N GLY A 23 13.05 19.65 3.96
CA GLY A 23 14.31 19.14 4.53
C GLY A 23 14.29 18.62 5.97
N GLY A 24 13.14 18.13 6.46
CA GLY A 24 12.90 17.84 7.86
C GLY A 24 13.64 16.59 8.30
N ARG A 25 14.86 16.78 8.81
CA ARG A 25 15.74 15.73 9.35
C ARG A 25 15.06 15.02 10.52
N CYS A 26 14.49 13.85 10.26
CA CYS A 26 14.39 12.79 11.27
C CYS A 26 15.77 12.12 11.38
N GLY A 27 16.25 11.93 12.61
CA GLY A 27 17.65 11.63 12.91
C GLY A 27 18.29 10.51 12.08
N GLY A 28 19.53 10.79 11.62
CA GLY A 28 20.56 9.79 11.30
C GLY A 28 20.39 8.94 10.03
N HIS A 29 19.22 8.91 9.41
CA HIS A 29 19.01 8.21 8.14
C HIS A 29 18.69 9.23 7.04
N GLY A 30 19.47 9.20 5.96
CA GLY A 30 19.38 10.16 4.86
C GLY A 30 17.96 10.28 4.29
N VAL A 31 17.70 11.39 3.58
CA VAL A 31 16.47 11.57 2.81
C VAL A 31 16.27 10.33 1.95
N LEU A 32 15.19 9.57 2.19
CA LEU A 32 14.86 8.44 1.34
C LEU A 32 14.68 8.98 -0.08
N PRO A 33 15.33 8.40 -1.10
CA PRO A 33 15.19 8.91 -2.45
C PRO A 33 13.73 8.81 -2.85
N GLU A 34 13.14 9.95 -3.26
CA GLU A 34 11.81 9.98 -3.85
C GLU A 34 11.81 9.05 -5.05
N ARG A 35 10.93 8.05 -5.02
CA ARG A 35 10.70 7.18 -6.19
C ARG A 35 9.53 7.75 -6.97
N TRP A 36 9.69 7.89 -8.27
CA TRP A 36 8.63 8.43 -9.12
C TRP A 36 7.87 7.28 -9.81
N LEU A 37 6.54 7.29 -9.66
CA LEU A 37 5.67 6.49 -10.52
C LEU A 37 5.35 7.34 -11.76
N VAL A 38 5.83 6.91 -12.93
CA VAL A 38 5.56 7.58 -14.21
C VAL A 38 4.47 6.83 -14.97
N ASN A 39 3.46 7.55 -15.46
CA ASN A 39 2.35 6.98 -16.22
C ASN A 39 1.77 7.99 -17.22
N VAL A 40 1.04 7.50 -18.22
CA VAL A 40 0.32 8.29 -19.23
C VAL A 40 -1.14 8.55 -18.83
N THR A 41 -1.75 7.61 -18.12
CA THR A 41 -3.14 7.73 -17.63
C THR A 41 -3.35 6.82 -16.43
N PHE A 42 -3.93 7.35 -15.36
CA PHE A 42 -4.21 6.56 -14.14
C PHE A 42 -5.36 5.56 -14.28
N THR A 43 -5.94 5.38 -15.47
CA THR A 43 -6.91 4.32 -15.76
C THR A 43 -6.78 3.79 -17.17
N GLY A 44 -7.14 2.51 -17.28
CA GLY A 44 -7.06 1.65 -18.44
C GLY A 44 -7.69 2.11 -19.75
N TYR A 45 -7.40 1.32 -20.78
CA TYR A 45 -7.93 1.43 -22.13
C TYR A 45 -9.46 1.30 -22.10
N GLY A 46 -10.18 2.41 -21.90
CA GLY A 46 -11.65 2.45 -21.93
C GLY A 46 -12.34 2.91 -20.65
N ARG A 47 -11.59 3.37 -19.62
CA ARG A 47 -12.17 4.10 -18.47
C ARG A 47 -11.58 5.51 -18.34
N PRO A 48 -12.40 6.51 -17.97
CA PRO A 48 -11.92 7.85 -17.65
C PRO A 48 -10.96 7.82 -16.44
N PRO A 49 -9.79 8.51 -16.51
CA PRO A 49 -8.79 8.62 -15.44
C PRO A 49 -9.40 9.04 -14.11
N THR A 50 -9.33 8.17 -13.10
CA THR A 50 -9.82 8.45 -11.75
C THR A 50 -9.01 9.49 -10.99
N LEU A 51 -7.85 9.93 -11.50
CA LEU A 51 -7.10 11.04 -10.90
C LEU A 51 -7.09 12.34 -11.71
N VAL A 52 -7.25 12.31 -13.05
CA VAL A 52 -7.14 13.56 -13.87
C VAL A 52 -8.23 13.72 -14.92
N ASP A 53 -9.08 12.73 -15.21
CA ASP A 53 -10.04 12.87 -16.31
C ASP A 53 -11.29 12.01 -16.16
N ALA A 54 -12.03 12.26 -15.09
CA ALA A 54 -13.48 12.03 -15.03
C ALA A 54 -14.29 13.33 -14.83
N ARG A 55 -13.61 14.46 -14.56
CA ARG A 55 -14.24 15.72 -14.12
C ARG A 55 -13.78 17.00 -14.82
N GLN A 56 -12.83 16.93 -15.77
CA GLN A 56 -12.20 18.12 -16.38
C GLN A 56 -11.62 19.09 -15.34
N GLU A 57 -11.13 18.55 -14.22
CA GLU A 57 -10.49 19.33 -13.18
C GLU A 57 -9.02 19.55 -13.57
N PRO A 58 -8.42 20.70 -13.21
CA PRO A 58 -6.99 20.91 -13.44
C PRO A 58 -6.16 19.85 -12.72
N THR A 59 -5.02 19.49 -13.30
CA THR A 59 -4.06 18.59 -12.67
C THR A 59 -3.71 19.11 -11.26
N PRO A 60 -3.88 18.29 -10.21
CA PRO A 60 -3.64 18.74 -8.84
C PRO A 60 -2.15 18.94 -8.56
N ASP A 61 -1.82 19.86 -7.65
CA ASP A 61 -0.44 20.28 -7.32
C ASP A 61 0.52 19.16 -6.89
N TRP A 62 0.00 18.01 -6.46
CA TRP A 62 0.77 16.83 -6.05
C TRP A 62 1.08 15.87 -7.20
N LEU A 63 0.50 16.08 -8.38
CA LEU A 63 0.75 15.31 -9.58
C LEU A 63 1.50 16.17 -10.59
N VAL A 64 2.71 15.74 -10.97
CA VAL A 64 3.53 16.48 -11.92
C VAL A 64 3.16 16.06 -13.34
N GLU A 65 2.73 16.99 -14.17
CA GLU A 65 2.41 16.76 -15.58
C GLU A 65 3.51 17.30 -16.50
N GLY A 66 3.82 16.60 -17.58
CA GLY A 66 4.66 17.10 -18.67
C GLY A 66 4.16 16.58 -20.02
N ALA A 67 4.12 17.43 -21.04
CA ALA A 67 3.65 17.03 -22.38
C ALA A 67 4.59 16.01 -23.04
N THR A 68 5.85 15.96 -22.60
CA THR A 68 6.86 15.00 -23.05
C THR A 68 7.61 14.43 -21.85
N LEU A 69 8.25 13.26 -22.02
CA LEU A 69 9.14 12.69 -21.00
C LEU A 69 10.30 13.64 -20.62
N GLY A 70 10.82 14.42 -21.57
CA GLY A 70 11.88 15.39 -21.31
C GLY A 70 11.42 16.55 -20.43
N GLU A 71 10.22 17.07 -20.69
CA GLU A 71 9.59 18.10 -19.84
C GLU A 71 9.30 17.55 -18.44
N LEU A 72 8.72 16.35 -18.36
CA LEU A 72 8.45 15.69 -17.10
C LEU A 72 9.73 15.48 -16.29
N ALA A 73 10.78 14.97 -16.93
CA ALA A 73 12.09 14.74 -16.31
C ALA A 73 12.68 16.02 -15.71
N GLY A 74 12.59 17.15 -16.42
CA GLY A 74 13.03 18.45 -15.91
C GLY A 74 12.21 18.93 -14.71
N LYS A 75 10.90 18.64 -14.69
CA LYS A 75 10.01 19.02 -13.57
C LYS A 75 10.24 18.18 -12.30
N ILE A 76 10.67 16.92 -12.44
CA ILE A 76 10.93 16.00 -11.30
C ILE A 76 12.41 15.83 -10.96
N ASP A 77 13.28 16.63 -11.58
CA ASP A 77 14.74 16.64 -11.36
C ASP A 77 15.44 15.27 -11.57
N VAL A 78 15.12 14.59 -12.68
CA VAL A 78 15.81 13.35 -13.09
C VAL A 78 16.48 13.49 -14.46
N PRO A 79 17.52 12.69 -14.78
CA PRO A 79 18.16 12.74 -16.08
C PRO A 79 17.19 12.36 -17.22
N ALA A 80 16.88 13.31 -18.09
CA ALA A 80 15.90 13.12 -19.18
C ALA A 80 16.22 11.92 -20.09
N GLN A 81 17.50 11.72 -20.41
CA GLN A 81 17.93 10.58 -21.22
C GLN A 81 17.67 9.24 -20.51
N ALA A 82 17.99 9.14 -19.22
CA ALA A 82 17.78 7.90 -18.47
C ALA A 82 16.28 7.58 -18.33
N LEU A 83 15.42 8.59 -18.12
CA LEU A 83 13.98 8.39 -18.10
C LEU A 83 13.45 7.90 -19.45
N ALA A 84 13.88 8.53 -20.55
CA ALA A 84 13.47 8.15 -21.90
C ALA A 84 13.90 6.70 -22.25
N GLU A 85 15.13 6.33 -21.93
CA GLU A 85 15.65 4.96 -22.14
C GLU A 85 14.88 3.93 -21.29
N THR A 86 14.56 4.27 -20.04
CA THR A 86 13.77 3.42 -19.14
C THR A 86 12.37 3.17 -19.70
N VAL A 87 11.67 4.24 -20.14
CA VAL A 87 10.32 4.12 -20.72
C VAL A 87 10.36 3.36 -22.05
N ALA A 88 11.35 3.60 -22.91
CA ALA A 88 11.49 2.88 -24.18
C ALA A 88 11.67 1.36 -23.95
N ARG A 89 12.55 0.98 -23.00
CA ARG A 89 12.74 -0.42 -22.62
C ARG A 89 11.46 -1.03 -22.03
N PHE A 90 10.79 -0.33 -21.12
CA PHE A 90 9.52 -0.79 -20.54
C PHE A 90 8.47 -1.02 -21.63
N ASN A 91 8.30 -0.10 -22.56
CA ASN A 91 7.33 -0.20 -23.65
C ASN A 91 7.58 -1.44 -24.53
N GLU A 92 8.84 -1.74 -24.84
CA GLU A 92 9.22 -2.91 -25.63
C GLU A 92 8.79 -4.23 -24.96
N HIS A 93 9.00 -4.34 -23.65
CA HIS A 93 8.62 -5.53 -22.87
C HIS A 93 7.11 -5.57 -22.60
N ALA A 94 6.48 -4.44 -22.30
CA ALA A 94 5.05 -4.32 -22.07
C ALA A 94 4.22 -4.73 -23.31
N ALA A 95 4.69 -4.40 -24.51
CA ALA A 95 4.05 -4.84 -25.75
C ALA A 95 4.00 -6.37 -25.90
N ARG A 96 4.96 -7.09 -25.29
CA ARG A 96 4.99 -8.57 -25.23
C ARG A 96 4.24 -9.13 -24.02
N GLY A 97 3.78 -8.28 -23.10
CA GLY A 97 3.13 -8.68 -21.85
C GLY A 97 4.10 -9.23 -20.79
N GLU A 98 5.37 -8.87 -20.88
CA GLU A 98 6.43 -9.36 -20.00
C GLU A 98 7.14 -8.20 -19.31
N ASP A 99 7.69 -8.46 -18.12
CA ASP A 99 8.64 -7.58 -17.45
C ASP A 99 9.79 -8.46 -16.93
N PRO A 100 10.88 -8.59 -17.70
CA PRO A 100 12.00 -9.44 -17.28
C PRO A 100 12.86 -8.81 -16.19
N ASP A 101 12.73 -7.50 -15.95
CA ASP A 101 13.56 -6.78 -14.98
C ASP A 101 13.02 -6.92 -13.56
N PHE A 102 11.69 -6.83 -13.39
CA PHE A 102 11.05 -6.87 -12.06
C PHE A 102 9.89 -7.86 -11.96
N HIS A 103 9.55 -8.57 -13.03
CA HIS A 103 8.51 -9.60 -13.06
C HIS A 103 7.09 -9.08 -12.73
N ARG A 104 6.82 -7.79 -12.98
CA ARG A 104 5.47 -7.22 -12.83
C ARG A 104 4.45 -7.97 -13.70
N GLY A 105 3.31 -8.30 -13.13
CA GLY A 105 2.23 -8.99 -13.83
C GLY A 105 2.42 -10.51 -13.95
N ALA A 106 3.46 -11.08 -13.33
CA ALA A 106 3.68 -12.52 -13.27
C ALA A 106 2.83 -13.19 -12.16
N SER A 107 2.45 -12.45 -11.12
CA SER A 107 1.66 -12.97 -10.00
C SER A 107 0.14 -12.84 -10.27
N ALA A 108 -0.66 -13.71 -9.66
CA ALA A 108 -2.12 -13.57 -9.69
C ALA A 108 -2.60 -12.26 -9.04
N TYR A 109 -1.86 -11.77 -8.04
CA TYR A 109 -2.16 -10.52 -7.35
C TYR A 109 -1.96 -9.30 -8.26
N ASP A 110 -0.85 -9.26 -9.01
CA ASP A 110 -0.54 -8.18 -9.95
C ASP A 110 -1.59 -8.10 -11.06
N ARG A 111 -2.04 -9.27 -11.54
CA ARG A 111 -3.05 -9.39 -12.59
C ARG A 111 -4.45 -9.06 -12.11
N TYR A 112 -4.77 -9.32 -10.85
CA TYR A 112 -6.07 -8.99 -10.24
C TYR A 112 -6.35 -7.47 -10.27
N TRP A 113 -5.32 -6.64 -10.12
CA TRP A 113 -5.41 -5.18 -10.21
C TRP A 113 -5.16 -4.62 -11.61
N GLY A 114 -4.89 -5.50 -12.60
CA GLY A 114 -4.66 -5.10 -13.98
C GLY A 114 -5.94 -4.58 -14.66
N ASP A 115 -5.76 -3.94 -15.80
CA ASP A 115 -6.88 -3.50 -16.63
C ASP A 115 -7.34 -4.64 -17.55
N GLU A 116 -8.57 -5.13 -17.35
CA GLU A 116 -9.16 -6.17 -18.19
C GLU A 116 -9.41 -5.70 -19.64
N GLN A 117 -9.51 -4.40 -19.87
CA GLN A 117 -9.70 -3.82 -21.19
C GLN A 117 -8.39 -3.56 -21.93
N ASN A 118 -7.25 -3.80 -21.27
CA ASN A 118 -5.94 -3.65 -21.84
C ASN A 118 -5.79 -4.57 -23.08
N PRO A 119 -5.46 -4.03 -24.27
CA PRO A 119 -5.33 -4.83 -25.48
C PRO A 119 -4.03 -5.66 -25.53
N TYR A 120 -3.09 -5.44 -24.61
CA TYR A 120 -1.81 -6.16 -24.56
C TYR A 120 -1.93 -7.51 -23.82
N PRO A 121 -1.00 -8.46 -24.02
CA PRO A 121 -1.13 -9.83 -23.49
C PRO A 121 -1.19 -9.94 -21.95
N ASN A 122 -0.77 -8.89 -21.23
CA ASN A 122 -0.75 -8.84 -19.78
C ASN A 122 -1.57 -7.64 -19.29
N PRO A 123 -2.63 -7.85 -18.49
CA PRO A 123 -3.52 -6.76 -18.06
C PRO A 123 -2.80 -5.70 -17.22
N SER A 124 -1.66 -6.04 -16.61
CA SER A 124 -0.90 -5.14 -15.74
C SER A 124 0.20 -4.36 -16.46
N LEU A 125 0.42 -4.62 -17.77
CA LEU A 125 1.49 -4.02 -18.58
C LEU A 125 0.92 -3.44 -19.89
N ALA A 126 1.19 -2.16 -20.12
CA ALA A 126 0.88 -1.48 -21.37
C ALA A 126 1.97 -0.43 -21.67
N PRO A 127 2.39 -0.25 -22.94
CA PRO A 127 3.28 0.82 -23.34
C PRO A 127 2.79 2.23 -22.98
N LEU A 128 3.72 3.10 -22.61
CA LEU A 128 3.54 4.50 -22.26
C LEU A 128 3.98 5.39 -23.45
N GLU A 129 3.14 5.50 -24.47
CA GLU A 129 3.54 6.11 -25.77
C GLU A 129 2.96 7.51 -26.03
N GLN A 130 1.85 7.87 -25.41
CA GLN A 130 1.13 9.11 -25.71
C GLN A 130 1.12 10.01 -24.49
N GLY A 131 1.55 11.26 -24.62
CA GLY A 131 1.42 12.23 -23.53
C GLY A 131 -0.03 12.72 -23.34
N PRO A 132 -0.28 13.57 -22.33
CA PRO A 132 0.68 14.04 -21.33
C PRO A 132 1.15 12.90 -20.41
N TYR A 133 2.40 13.02 -19.92
CA TYR A 133 2.97 12.12 -18.95
C TYR A 133 2.84 12.71 -17.55
N TYR A 134 2.58 11.84 -16.58
CA TYR A 134 2.39 12.20 -15.19
C TYR A 134 3.40 11.48 -14.31
N ALA A 135 3.87 12.16 -13.27
CA ALA A 135 4.72 11.59 -12.24
C ALA A 135 4.14 11.88 -10.85
N LEU A 136 4.06 10.83 -10.04
CA LEU A 136 3.68 10.90 -8.63
C LEU A 136 4.87 10.51 -7.76
N ALA A 137 5.22 11.36 -6.80
CA ALA A 137 6.24 11.01 -5.80
C ALA A 137 5.69 9.94 -4.86
N VAL A 138 6.42 8.83 -4.74
CA VAL A 138 6.10 7.72 -3.84
C VAL A 138 7.16 7.68 -2.74
N VAL A 139 6.68 7.84 -1.51
CA VAL A 139 7.46 7.75 -0.29
C VAL A 139 7.01 6.53 0.53
N ASN A 140 7.89 6.04 1.40
CA ASN A 140 7.54 4.95 2.30
C ASN A 140 6.54 5.45 3.36
N GLY A 141 5.28 5.08 3.20
CA GLY A 141 4.25 5.24 4.23
C GLY A 141 4.30 4.13 5.28
N CYS A 142 3.69 4.38 6.43
CA CYS A 142 3.46 3.38 7.47
C CYS A 142 1.96 3.33 7.79
N PHE A 143 1.32 2.18 7.54
CA PHE A 143 -0.09 1.95 7.90
C PHE A 143 -0.28 1.52 9.37
N GLY A 144 0.81 1.18 10.05
CA GLY A 144 0.82 0.67 11.41
C GLY A 144 2.08 -0.15 11.67
N THR A 145 2.39 -0.37 12.94
CA THR A 145 3.52 -1.21 13.37
C THR A 145 3.06 -2.65 13.61
N SER A 146 3.92 -3.63 13.29
CA SER A 146 3.66 -5.04 13.60
C SER A 146 4.18 -5.48 14.98
N GLY A 147 5.01 -4.66 15.63
CA GLY A 147 5.44 -4.90 17.00
C GLY A 147 4.35 -4.52 18.00
N GLY A 148 4.55 -4.91 19.25
CA GLY A 148 3.66 -4.56 20.34
C GLY A 148 3.97 -5.39 21.59
N ILE A 149 3.05 -5.34 22.56
CA ILE A 149 3.16 -6.11 23.80
C ILE A 149 2.87 -7.58 23.51
N ALA A 150 3.69 -8.49 24.04
CA ALA A 150 3.45 -9.92 23.92
C ALA A 150 2.14 -10.32 24.63
N THR A 151 1.32 -11.11 23.94
CA THR A 151 0.05 -11.61 24.49
C THR A 151 -0.16 -13.07 24.14
N ASP A 152 -0.87 -13.80 24.98
CA ASP A 152 -1.35 -15.13 24.61
C ASP A 152 -2.58 -15.09 23.68
N GLY A 153 -3.09 -16.28 23.32
CA GLY A 153 -4.29 -16.43 22.47
C GLY A 153 -5.60 -15.88 23.06
N LEU A 154 -5.58 -15.35 24.29
CA LEU A 154 -6.73 -14.74 24.97
C LEU A 154 -6.54 -13.23 25.18
N GLY A 155 -5.43 -12.65 24.69
CA GLY A 155 -5.11 -11.23 24.83
C GLY A 155 -4.57 -10.84 26.21
N ARG A 156 -4.17 -11.81 27.06
CA ARG A 156 -3.51 -11.51 28.34
C ARG A 156 -2.07 -11.10 28.06
N VAL A 157 -1.63 -10.00 28.65
CA VAL A 157 -0.24 -9.54 28.53
C VAL A 157 0.70 -10.50 29.25
N LEU A 158 1.81 -10.83 28.60
CA LEU A 158 2.87 -11.68 29.14
C LEU A 158 4.02 -10.83 29.68
N ASP A 159 4.63 -11.25 30.78
CA ASP A 159 5.89 -10.70 31.26
C ASP A 159 7.11 -11.32 30.54
N ALA A 160 8.31 -10.99 31.01
CA ALA A 160 9.56 -11.45 30.40
C ALA A 160 9.81 -12.96 30.54
N ASP A 161 9.19 -13.61 31.53
CA ASP A 161 9.27 -15.05 31.74
C ASP A 161 8.17 -15.81 30.98
N GLY A 162 7.25 -15.08 30.34
CA GLY A 162 6.12 -15.61 29.58
C GLY A 162 4.86 -15.83 30.44
N ASP A 163 4.86 -15.37 31.69
CA ASP A 163 3.74 -15.51 32.60
C ASP A 163 2.70 -14.40 32.37
N ALA A 164 1.42 -14.77 32.47
CA ALA A 164 0.32 -13.83 32.26
C ALA A 164 0.19 -12.84 33.43
N ILE A 165 0.30 -11.54 33.13
CA ILE A 165 0.12 -10.47 34.10
C ILE A 165 -1.37 -10.31 34.41
N ARG A 166 -1.75 -10.60 35.66
CA ARG A 166 -3.15 -10.60 36.10
C ARG A 166 -3.81 -9.23 35.88
N GLY A 167 -4.92 -9.23 35.14
CA GLY A 167 -5.76 -8.04 34.92
C GLY A 167 -5.25 -7.10 33.82
N LEU A 168 -4.13 -7.43 33.17
CA LEU A 168 -3.58 -6.66 32.06
C LEU A 168 -3.81 -7.37 30.73
N PHE A 169 -4.40 -6.65 29.79
CA PHE A 169 -4.74 -7.17 28.46
C PHE A 169 -4.32 -6.17 27.38
N ALA A 170 -3.98 -6.69 26.20
CA ALA A 170 -3.69 -5.90 25.02
C ALA A 170 -4.30 -6.57 23.79
N VAL A 171 -4.69 -5.77 22.80
CA VAL A 171 -5.23 -6.28 21.54
C VAL A 171 -4.95 -5.31 20.40
N GLY A 172 -4.78 -5.87 19.20
CA GLY A 172 -4.53 -5.14 17.97
C GLY A 172 -3.20 -4.47 17.92
N ASN A 173 -3.11 -3.24 17.40
CA ASN A 173 -1.80 -2.61 17.16
C ASN A 173 -1.04 -2.28 18.46
N ALA A 174 -1.65 -2.50 19.63
CA ALA A 174 -0.97 -2.46 20.92
C ALA A 174 -0.29 -3.79 21.31
N SER A 175 -0.78 -4.91 20.77
CA SER A 175 -0.17 -6.24 20.93
C SER A 175 0.74 -6.56 19.74
N GLU A 176 1.67 -7.50 19.91
CA GLU A 176 2.44 -8.01 18.78
C GLU A 176 1.51 -8.65 17.72
N ASN A 177 1.86 -8.47 16.45
CA ASN A 177 1.10 -9.03 15.35
C ASN A 177 1.52 -10.49 15.10
N ALA A 178 0.54 -11.39 15.04
CA ALA A 178 0.74 -12.81 14.76
C ALA A 178 1.45 -13.09 13.42
N PHE A 179 1.42 -12.15 12.47
CA PHE A 179 2.10 -12.26 11.18
C PHE A 179 3.53 -11.70 11.18
N ALA A 180 4.03 -11.22 12.31
CA ALA A 180 5.35 -10.61 12.45
C ALA A 180 5.59 -9.54 11.37
N ALA A 181 6.67 -9.65 10.60
CA ALA A 181 7.01 -8.72 9.53
C ALA A 181 6.15 -8.89 8.26
N GLY A 182 5.30 -9.92 8.18
CA GLY A 182 4.48 -10.22 7.01
C GLY A 182 3.11 -9.55 7.04
N TYR A 183 2.51 -9.44 5.85
CA TYR A 183 1.12 -9.00 5.68
C TYR A 183 0.40 -9.97 4.73
N PRO A 184 -0.36 -10.95 5.25
CA PRO A 184 -0.86 -12.08 4.45
C PRO A 184 -1.96 -11.69 3.44
N GLY A 185 -2.60 -10.52 3.61
CA GLY A 185 -3.60 -10.05 2.66
C GLY A 185 -4.48 -8.94 3.21
N ALA A 186 -5.35 -8.40 2.36
CA ALA A 186 -6.31 -7.37 2.76
C ALA A 186 -7.16 -7.84 3.95
N GLY A 187 -7.30 -6.99 4.98
CA GLY A 187 -8.00 -7.32 6.21
C GLY A 187 -7.17 -8.04 7.28
N ALA A 188 -5.89 -8.34 7.03
CA ALA A 188 -5.00 -8.98 7.99
C ALA A 188 -4.81 -8.17 9.29
N THR A 189 -5.10 -6.87 9.30
CA THR A 189 -5.16 -6.09 10.54
C THR A 189 -6.52 -6.25 11.23
N LEU A 190 -7.62 -5.88 10.58
CA LEU A 190 -8.93 -5.79 11.23
C LEU A 190 -9.50 -7.16 11.63
N GLY A 191 -9.36 -8.19 10.77
CA GLY A 191 -9.93 -9.51 11.02
C GLY A 191 -9.42 -10.13 12.33
N PRO A 192 -8.09 -10.28 12.50
CA PRO A 192 -7.52 -10.76 13.75
C PRO A 192 -7.87 -9.88 14.95
N ILE A 193 -7.86 -8.55 14.80
CA ILE A 193 -8.18 -7.63 15.90
C ILE A 193 -9.60 -7.85 16.41
N MET A 194 -10.58 -7.98 15.52
CA MET A 194 -11.96 -8.20 15.91
C MET A 194 -12.12 -9.54 16.64
N THR A 195 -11.50 -10.60 16.12
CA THR A 195 -11.51 -11.93 16.75
C THR A 195 -10.87 -11.90 18.13
N MET A 196 -9.68 -11.34 18.26
CA MET A 196 -8.95 -11.27 19.53
C MET A 196 -9.66 -10.35 20.53
N ALA A 197 -10.25 -9.24 20.08
CA ALA A 197 -11.01 -8.36 20.96
C ALA A 197 -12.27 -9.04 21.51
N TYR A 198 -12.93 -9.87 20.71
CA TYR A 198 -14.02 -10.72 21.17
C TYR A 198 -13.56 -11.73 22.24
N LEU A 199 -12.46 -12.44 22.00
CA LEU A 199 -11.89 -13.40 22.96
C LEU A 199 -11.48 -12.72 24.26
N LEU A 200 -10.83 -11.56 24.17
CA LEU A 200 -10.46 -10.72 25.31
C LEU A 200 -11.71 -10.31 26.09
N GLY A 201 -12.74 -9.79 25.42
CA GLY A 201 -13.99 -9.36 26.07
C GLY A 201 -14.66 -10.49 26.86
N ARG A 202 -14.67 -11.70 26.30
CA ARG A 202 -15.18 -12.90 27.00
C ARG A 202 -14.29 -13.32 28.17
N THR A 203 -12.98 -13.28 27.99
CA THR A 203 -12.00 -13.60 29.03
C THR A 203 -12.09 -12.63 30.21
N ALA A 204 -12.11 -11.32 29.93
CA ALA A 204 -12.18 -10.27 30.94
C ALA A 204 -13.50 -10.26 31.71
N SER A 205 -14.61 -10.67 31.08
CA SER A 205 -15.92 -10.80 31.74
C SER A 205 -16.15 -12.16 32.41
N GLY A 206 -15.22 -13.11 32.27
CA GLY A 206 -15.37 -14.49 32.78
C GLY A 206 -16.43 -15.32 32.04
N ALA A 207 -16.86 -14.87 30.86
CA ALA A 207 -18.11 -15.28 30.24
C ALA A 207 -18.06 -16.57 29.41
N SER A 208 -17.32 -17.62 29.75
CA SER A 208 -17.08 -18.82 28.88
C SER A 208 -16.61 -18.47 27.46
N ILE A 209 -15.82 -19.28 26.81
CA ILE A 209 -15.62 -19.16 25.36
C ILE A 209 -16.10 -20.51 24.89
N GLY A 210 -17.42 -20.62 24.65
CA GLY A 210 -18.11 -21.93 24.53
C GLY A 210 -17.35 -22.88 23.60
N ASP A 211 -17.39 -24.19 23.85
CA ASP A 211 -16.49 -25.22 23.31
C ASP A 211 -15.77 -24.86 22.00
N LEU A 212 -14.68 -24.10 22.13
CA LEU A 212 -13.60 -24.10 21.16
C LEU A 212 -12.79 -25.35 21.48
N SER A 213 -13.40 -26.52 21.23
CA SER A 213 -12.62 -27.71 20.93
C SER A 213 -11.80 -27.32 19.70
N LEU A 214 -10.59 -26.80 19.94
CA LEU A 214 -9.53 -26.79 18.94
C LEU A 214 -9.58 -28.19 18.35
N ALA A 215 -9.92 -28.32 17.07
CA ALA A 215 -9.80 -29.59 16.40
C ALA A 215 -8.37 -30.04 16.68
N ASP A 216 -8.23 -31.08 17.51
CA ASP A 216 -6.95 -31.66 17.85
C ASP A 216 -6.17 -31.79 16.55
N GLY A 217 -4.93 -31.32 16.56
CA GLY A 217 -4.01 -31.35 15.43
C GLY A 217 -3.70 -32.78 14.99
N ALA A 218 -4.67 -33.47 14.43
CA ALA A 218 -4.55 -34.76 13.82
C ALA A 218 -4.26 -34.55 12.33
N GLY A 219 -2.96 -34.45 12.00
CA GLY A 219 -2.47 -34.76 10.67
C GLY A 219 -1.77 -33.62 9.92
N ALA A 220 -0.62 -33.18 10.41
CA ALA A 220 0.46 -32.78 9.53
C ALA A 220 1.54 -33.89 9.60
N ARG A 221 1.50 -34.80 8.62
CA ARG A 221 2.66 -35.57 8.16
C ARG A 221 3.03 -35.07 6.78
#